data_AF-K4IFI1-F1
#
_entry.id   AF-K4IFI1-F1
#
_cell.length_a   1.000
_cell.length_b   1.000
_cell.length_c   1.000
_cell.angle_alpha   90.00
_cell.angle_beta   90.00
_cell.angle_gamma   90.00
#
_symmetry.space_group_name_H-M   'P 1'
#
loop_
_entity.id
_entity.type
_entity.pdbx_description
1 polymer ?
#
loop_
_entity_poly.entity_id
_entity_poly.type
_entity_poly.pdbx_seq_one_letter_code
_entity_poly.pdbx_strand_id
1 'polypeptide(L)'
;MKKILLVMVMALGTTFLMSFTNIESEIIEHEVTLESKFDEGFKDGYCEGWKDVKGKYAYCPYPPYPPYPEYPQSSDSYRDGYNTGFKAGMKAARKD
;
A
#
# COMPACT_ATOMS: atom_id res chain seq x y z
N MET A 1 61.13 -16.11 -10.85
CA MET A 1 60.06 -16.62 -9.96
C MET A 1 59.30 -15.52 -9.22
N LYS A 2 59.95 -14.57 -8.53
CA LYS A 2 59.26 -13.48 -7.79
C LYS A 2 58.33 -12.58 -8.65
N LYS A 3 58.73 -12.29 -9.89
CA LYS A 3 57.92 -11.48 -10.83
C LYS A 3 56.65 -12.19 -11.31
N ILE A 4 56.69 -13.53 -11.42
CA ILE A 4 55.53 -14.35 -11.84
C ILE A 4 54.53 -14.46 -10.68
N LEU A 5 55.03 -14.60 -9.44
CA LEU A 5 54.21 -14.62 -8.24
C LEU A 5 53.40 -13.30 -8.08
N LEU A 6 54.05 -12.17 -8.37
CA LEU A 6 53.42 -10.84 -8.31
C LEU A 6 52.30 -10.67 -9.34
N VAL A 7 52.47 -11.21 -10.54
CA VAL A 7 51.44 -11.18 -11.60
C VAL A 7 50.23 -12.06 -11.23
N MET A 8 50.45 -13.23 -10.61
CA MET A 8 49.35 -14.07 -10.15
C MET A 8 48.55 -13.42 -9.00
N VAL A 9 49.21 -12.73 -8.06
CA VAL A 9 48.52 -12.03 -6.97
C VAL A 9 47.68 -10.86 -7.50
N MET A 10 48.16 -10.14 -8.50
CA MET A 10 47.39 -9.07 -9.14
C MET A 10 46.18 -9.61 -9.93
N ALA A 11 46.34 -10.73 -10.64
CA ALA A 11 45.25 -11.35 -11.41
C ALA A 11 44.10 -11.84 -10.51
N LEU A 12 44.42 -12.42 -9.34
CA LEU A 12 43.41 -12.85 -8.35
C LEU A 12 42.68 -11.67 -7.69
N GLY A 13 43.35 -10.52 -7.52
CA GLY A 13 42.71 -9.32 -6.97
C GLY A 13 41.68 -8.69 -7.92
N THR A 14 41.94 -8.73 -9.23
CA THR A 14 41.05 -8.10 -10.22
C THR A 14 39.73 -8.85 -10.42
N THR A 15 39.69 -10.17 -10.20
CA THR A 15 38.45 -10.95 -10.34
C THR A 15 37.49 -10.77 -9.16
N PHE A 16 38.01 -10.48 -7.96
CA PHE A 16 37.18 -10.24 -6.77
C PHE A 16 36.40 -8.91 -6.85
N LEU A 17 36.95 -7.90 -7.53
CA LEU A 17 36.30 -6.58 -7.68
C LEU A 17 35.12 -6.60 -8.65
N MET A 18 35.13 -7.50 -9.66
CA MET A 18 34.03 -7.60 -10.64
C MET A 18 32.78 -8.32 -10.09
N SER A 19 32.86 -8.97 -8.93
CA SER A 19 31.71 -9.65 -8.31
C SER A 19 30.69 -8.71 -7.65
N PHE A 20 31.02 -7.43 -7.43
CA PHE A 20 30.15 -6.51 -6.69
C PHE A 20 29.39 -5.49 -7.55
N THR A 21 29.51 -5.50 -8.88
CA THR A 21 28.93 -4.44 -9.74
C THR A 21 27.62 -4.79 -10.44
N ASN A 22 26.94 -5.87 -10.08
CA ASN A 22 25.62 -6.19 -10.63
C ASN A 22 24.55 -6.19 -9.53
N ILE A 23 24.23 -4.99 -9.04
CA ILE A 23 22.93 -4.72 -8.45
C ILE A 23 22.19 -3.91 -9.52
N GLU A 24 21.54 -4.61 -10.44
CA GLU A 24 20.49 -4.03 -11.24
C GLU A 24 19.37 -3.72 -10.24
N SER A 25 19.27 -2.45 -9.82
CA SER A 25 18.14 -2.01 -9.02
C SER A 25 16.93 -2.04 -9.94
N GLU A 26 16.27 -3.18 -9.97
CA GLU A 26 14.88 -3.25 -10.38
C GLU A 26 14.12 -2.41 -9.34
N ILE A 27 13.86 -1.14 -9.67
CA ILE A 27 12.96 -0.30 -8.90
C ILE A 27 11.58 -0.89 -9.17
N ILE A 28 11.26 -1.95 -8.43
CA ILE A 28 9.88 -2.34 -8.21
C ILE A 28 9.31 -1.15 -7.45
N GLU A 29 8.51 -0.33 -8.14
CA GLU A 29 7.61 0.65 -7.55
C GLU A 29 6.58 -0.14 -6.73
N HIS A 30 7.04 -0.69 -5.61
CA HIS A 30 6.18 -1.23 -4.60
C HIS A 30 5.55 -0.01 -3.96
N GLU A 31 4.40 0.41 -4.49
CA GLU A 31 3.48 1.28 -3.78
C GLU A 31 3.10 0.51 -2.53
N VAL A 32 3.90 0.68 -1.46
CA VAL A 32 3.50 0.26 -0.12
C VAL A 32 2.43 1.27 0.27
N THR A 33 1.22 1.09 -0.28
CA THR A 33 0.03 1.69 0.31
C THR A 33 -0.09 1.04 1.68
N LEU A 34 0.49 1.68 2.70
CA LEU A 34 0.16 1.39 4.08
C LEU A 34 -1.30 1.83 4.25
N GLU A 35 -2.22 0.97 3.82
CA GLU A 35 -3.64 1.18 4.01
C GLU A 35 -3.86 1.31 5.51
N SER A 36 -4.32 2.48 5.93
CA SER A 36 -4.55 2.74 7.34
C SER A 36 -5.77 1.95 7.80
N LYS A 37 -5.90 1.69 9.11
CA LYS A 37 -7.12 1.06 9.65
C LYS A 37 -8.35 1.90 9.33
N PHE A 38 -8.20 3.21 9.28
CA PHE A 38 -9.25 4.13 8.85
C PHE A 38 -9.68 3.86 7.41
N ASP A 39 -8.74 3.63 6.49
CA ASP A 39 -9.06 3.37 5.08
C ASP A 39 -9.81 2.04 4.91
N GLU A 40 -9.34 1.00 5.59
CA GLU A 40 -10.01 -0.32 5.63
C GLU A 40 -11.44 -0.18 6.15
N GLY A 41 -11.58 0.51 7.29
CA GLY A 41 -12.89 0.80 7.88
C GLY A 41 -13.79 1.60 6.94
N PHE A 42 -13.25 2.62 6.27
CA PHE A 42 -14.01 3.44 5.34
C PHE A 42 -14.58 2.62 4.19
N LYS A 43 -13.79 1.72 3.58
CA LYS A 43 -14.25 0.86 2.48
C LYS A 43 -15.40 -0.05 2.92
N ASP A 44 -15.27 -0.71 4.07
CA ASP A 44 -16.30 -1.59 4.63
C ASP A 44 -17.56 -0.80 4.99
N GLY A 45 -17.39 0.31 5.71
CA GLY A 45 -18.49 1.18 6.10
C GLY A 45 -19.25 1.68 4.88
N TYR A 46 -18.57 2.11 3.83
CA TYR A 46 -19.19 2.59 2.60
C TYR A 46 -20.10 1.53 1.96
N CYS A 47 -19.63 0.29 1.88
CA CYS A 47 -20.43 -0.82 1.37
C CYS A 47 -21.67 -1.08 2.24
N GLU A 48 -21.51 -1.13 3.56
CA GLU A 48 -22.64 -1.40 4.46
C GLU A 48 -23.65 -0.25 4.48
N GLY A 49 -23.20 1.00 4.45
CA GLY A 49 -24.07 2.17 4.33
C GLY A 49 -24.85 2.20 3.01
N TRP A 50 -24.25 1.72 1.93
CA TRP A 50 -24.95 1.55 0.64
C TRP A 50 -26.06 0.48 0.75
N LYS A 51 -25.74 -0.69 1.31
CA LYS A 51 -26.69 -1.79 1.52
C LYS A 51 -27.83 -1.41 2.48
N ASP A 52 -27.59 -0.53 3.45
CA ASP A 52 -28.65 -0.06 4.35
C ASP A 52 -29.76 0.68 3.59
N VAL A 53 -29.40 1.36 2.49
CA VAL A 53 -30.35 2.11 1.65
C VAL A 53 -30.89 1.26 0.49
N LYS A 54 -30.05 0.47 -0.18
CA LYS A 54 -30.42 -0.29 -1.39
C LYS A 54 -30.90 -1.73 -1.09
N GLY A 55 -30.74 -2.19 0.14
CA GLY A 55 -31.10 -3.52 0.62
C GLY A 55 -29.87 -4.36 1.00
N LYS A 56 -30.02 -5.19 2.03
CA LYS A 56 -28.95 -5.99 2.64
C LYS A 56 -28.10 -6.81 1.66
N TYR A 57 -28.69 -7.26 0.56
CA TYR A 57 -28.04 -8.08 -0.46
C TYR A 57 -27.67 -7.30 -1.73
N ALA A 58 -27.76 -5.97 -1.70
CA ALA A 58 -27.36 -5.13 -2.81
C ALA A 58 -25.86 -5.26 -3.07
N TYR A 59 -25.48 -5.22 -4.34
CA TYR A 59 -24.08 -5.13 -4.74
C TYR A 59 -23.54 -3.76 -4.32
N CYS A 60 -22.37 -3.75 -3.69
CA CYS A 60 -21.70 -2.52 -3.29
C CYS A 60 -20.89 -1.97 -4.46
N PRO A 61 -21.07 -0.69 -4.81
CA PRO A 61 -20.18 -0.04 -5.76
C PRO A 61 -18.78 0.12 -5.15
N TYR A 62 -17.80 0.33 -6.01
CA TYR A 62 -16.43 0.61 -5.56
C TYR A 62 -16.40 1.89 -4.72
N PRO A 63 -15.84 1.85 -3.50
CA PRO A 63 -15.79 3.02 -2.63
C PRO A 63 -14.85 4.10 -3.20
N PRO A 64 -15.15 5.39 -3.01
CA PRO A 64 -14.21 6.46 -3.34
C PRO A 64 -12.99 6.42 -2.41
N TYR A 65 -11.95 7.20 -2.73
CA TYR A 65 -10.79 7.35 -1.84
C TYR A 65 -11.25 7.92 -0.47
N PRO A 66 -10.81 7.34 0.66
CA PRO A 66 -11.16 7.83 1.99
C PRO A 66 -10.68 9.28 2.21
N PRO A 67 -11.46 10.12 2.90
CA PRO A 67 -10.96 11.41 3.35
C PRO A 67 -9.89 11.21 4.43
N TYR A 68 -9.03 12.22 4.65
CA TYR A 68 -8.18 12.21 5.82
C TYR A 68 -9.02 12.27 7.11
N PRO A 69 -8.66 11.51 8.16
CA PRO A 69 -9.35 11.57 9.44
C PRO A 69 -9.23 12.97 10.04
N GLU A 70 -10.36 13.55 10.43
CA GLU A 70 -10.43 14.86 11.08
C GLU A 70 -10.53 14.69 12.59
N TYR A 71 -9.92 15.57 13.39
CA TYR A 71 -10.02 15.49 14.85
C TYR A 71 -11.50 15.43 15.30
N PRO A 72 -11.91 14.48 16.15
CA PRO A 72 -11.09 13.59 17.00
C PRO A 72 -10.80 12.19 16.43
N GLN A 73 -11.01 11.97 15.13
CA GLN A 73 -10.76 10.69 14.48
C GLN A 73 -9.25 10.39 14.37
N SER A 74 -8.92 9.10 14.22
CA SER A 74 -7.56 8.65 14.03
C SER A 74 -7.42 7.79 12.78
N SER A 75 -6.29 7.92 12.06
CA SER A 75 -5.91 7.02 10.96
C SER A 75 -5.78 5.56 11.40
N ASP A 76 -5.50 5.33 12.68
CA ASP A 76 -5.35 3.99 13.25
C ASP A 76 -6.68 3.42 13.79
N SER A 77 -7.80 4.12 13.56
CA SER A 77 -9.12 3.73 14.06
C SER A 77 -10.03 3.24 12.93
N TYR A 78 -10.15 1.91 12.83
CA TYR A 78 -11.12 1.27 11.94
C TYR A 78 -12.54 1.79 12.15
N ARG A 79 -12.93 1.98 13.41
CA ARG A 79 -14.29 2.44 13.74
C ARG A 79 -14.55 3.85 13.23
N ASP A 80 -13.56 4.73 13.26
CA ASP A 80 -13.72 6.09 12.74
C ASP A 80 -13.85 6.08 11.21
N GLY A 81 -13.03 5.26 10.55
CA GLY A 81 -13.14 4.98 9.12
C GLY A 81 -14.52 4.46 8.75
N TYR A 82 -14.96 3.39 9.43
CA TYR A 82 -16.26 2.74 9.22
C TYR A 82 -17.43 3.71 9.36
N ASN A 83 -17.47 4.49 10.44
CA ASN A 83 -18.56 5.46 10.65
C ASN A 83 -18.59 6.55 9.57
N THR A 84 -17.41 6.94 9.06
CA THR A 84 -17.27 7.91 7.98
C THR A 84 -17.73 7.32 6.65
N GLY A 85 -17.22 6.13 6.33
CA GLY A 85 -17.59 5.34 5.14
C GLY A 85 -19.09 5.08 5.09
N PHE A 86 -19.69 4.62 6.19
CA PHE A 86 -21.12 4.32 6.29
C PHE A 86 -21.99 5.51 5.89
N LYS A 87 -21.70 6.69 6.44
CA LYS A 87 -22.42 7.92 6.09
C LYS A 87 -22.23 8.28 4.61
N ALA A 88 -21.02 8.10 4.07
CA ALA A 88 -20.71 8.36 2.67
C ALA A 88 -21.45 7.38 1.73
N GLY A 89 -21.47 6.09 2.07
CA GLY A 89 -22.18 5.04 1.33
C GLY A 89 -23.68 5.26 1.27
N MET A 90 -24.30 5.59 2.41
CA MET A 90 -25.72 5.97 2.45
C MET A 90 -26.01 7.18 1.57
N LYS A 91 -25.14 8.20 1.59
CA LYS A 91 -25.30 9.42 0.80
C LYS A 91 -25.19 9.13 -0.69
N ALA A 92 -24.25 8.26 -1.08
CA ALA A 92 -24.10 7.83 -2.47
C ALA A 92 -25.35 7.05 -2.93
N ALA A 93 -25.82 6.08 -2.13
CA ALA A 93 -27.00 5.29 -2.44
C ALA A 93 -28.27 6.13 -2.63
N ARG A 94 -28.45 7.21 -1.86
CA ARG A 94 -29.61 8.10 -2.01
C ARG A 94 -29.58 8.98 -3.26
N LYS A 95 -28.44 9.08 -3.93
CA LYS A 95 -28.24 9.88 -5.14
C LYS A 95 -28.22 9.06 -6.43
N ASP A 96 -28.17 7.74 -6.28
CA ASP A 96 -28.28 6.75 -7.34
C ASP A 96 -29.75 6.45 -7.63
#